data_AF-A0A529LES7-F1
#
_entry.id   AF-A0A529LES7-F1
#
_cell.length_a   1.000
_cell.length_b   1.000
_cell.length_c   1.000
_cell.angle_alpha   90.00
_cell.angle_beta   90.00
_cell.angle_gamma   90.00
#
_symmetry.space_group_name_H-M   'P 1'
#
loop_
_entity.id
_entity.type
_entity.pdbx_description
1 polymer ?
#
loop_
_entity_poly.entity_id
_entity_poly.type
_entity_poly.pdbx_seq_one_letter_code
_entity_poly.pdbx_strand_id
1 'polypeptide(L)'
;VRVAGLAGQVREGIALKSPDGRTPEQQLEQLLREVERLQEDQQKSLSALMALLNKEGIESITRDALTKDEKTWLEEHFQEQVFPVLTPLSIDPAHPFPFIPNLGFSIALQ
;
A
#
# COMPACT_ATOMS: atom_id res chain seq x y z
N VAL A 1 -14.37 -4.38 -12.49
CA VAL A 1 -13.44 -3.31 -12.06
C VAL A 1 -14.07 -1.96 -12.42
N ARG A 2 -14.44 -1.11 -11.46
CA ARG A 2 -15.16 0.16 -11.73
C ARG A 2 -14.23 1.33 -12.08
N VAL A 3 -13.15 1.52 -11.32
CA VAL A 3 -12.17 2.62 -11.53
C VAL A 3 -11.41 2.46 -12.85
N ALA A 4 -10.95 1.24 -13.17
CA ALA A 4 -10.25 0.99 -14.43
C ALA A 4 -11.12 1.27 -15.67
N GLY A 5 -12.44 1.08 -15.57
CA GLY A 5 -13.37 1.44 -16.64
C GLY A 5 -13.43 2.95 -16.86
N LEU A 6 -13.57 3.73 -15.77
CA LEU A 6 -13.54 5.19 -15.82
C LEU A 6 -12.19 5.72 -16.34
N ALA A 7 -11.08 5.19 -15.85
CA ALA A 7 -9.74 5.56 -16.32
C ALA A 7 -9.54 5.24 -17.81
N GLY A 8 -10.10 4.13 -18.29
CA GLY A 8 -10.14 3.79 -19.72
C GLY A 8 -10.93 4.81 -20.53
N GLN A 9 -12.13 5.19 -20.07
CA GLN A 9 -12.96 6.19 -20.75
C GLN A 9 -12.27 7.56 -20.85
N VAL A 10 -11.60 8.00 -19.78
CA VAL A 10 -10.80 9.24 -19.78
C VAL A 10 -9.68 9.17 -20.82
N ARG A 11 -8.94 8.06 -20.87
CA ARG A 11 -7.84 7.86 -21.84
C ARG A 11 -8.32 7.87 -23.29
N GLU A 12 -9.49 7.31 -23.56
CA GLU A 12 -10.11 7.30 -24.88
C GLU A 12 -10.84 8.63 -25.21
N GLY A 13 -10.82 9.62 -24.30
CA GLY A 13 -11.48 10.92 -24.51
C GLY A 13 -13.01 10.85 -24.54
N ILE A 14 -13.61 9.85 -23.88
CA ILE A 14 -15.07 9.68 -23.84
C ILE A 14 -15.68 10.73 -22.91
N ALA A 15 -16.48 11.64 -23.49
CA ALA A 15 -17.17 12.70 -22.74
C ALA A 15 -18.65 12.39 -22.42
N LEU A 16 -19.08 11.12 -22.57
CA LEU A 16 -20.46 10.73 -22.26
C LEU A 16 -20.73 10.95 -20.77
N LYS A 17 -21.74 11.76 -20.48
CA LYS A 17 -22.09 12.10 -19.11
C LYS A 17 -22.83 10.97 -18.42
N SER A 18 -22.51 10.77 -17.14
CA SER A 18 -23.27 9.90 -16.24
C SER A 18 -24.66 10.49 -15.92
N PRO A 19 -25.60 9.72 -15.32
CA PRO A 19 -26.96 10.20 -15.02
C PRO A 19 -27.03 11.44 -14.12
N ASP A 20 -26.00 11.67 -13.30
CA ASP A 20 -25.80 12.84 -12.45
C ASP A 20 -25.06 13.99 -13.18
N GLY A 21 -24.87 13.88 -14.48
CA GLY A 21 -24.37 14.95 -15.36
C GLY A 21 -22.86 15.13 -15.42
N ARG A 22 -22.08 14.21 -14.84
CA ARG A 22 -20.61 14.29 -14.76
C ARG A 22 -19.93 13.59 -15.92
N THR A 23 -18.79 14.11 -16.39
CA THR A 23 -17.92 13.37 -17.32
C THR A 23 -17.09 12.31 -16.56
N PRO A 24 -16.51 11.31 -17.25
CA PRO A 24 -15.64 10.33 -16.61
C PRO A 24 -14.47 10.95 -15.84
N GLU A 25 -13.89 12.05 -16.32
CA GLU A 25 -12.84 12.80 -15.63
C GLU A 25 -13.34 13.36 -14.29
N GLN A 26 -14.52 13.99 -14.30
CA GLN A 26 -15.13 14.56 -13.10
C GLN A 26 -15.51 13.48 -12.09
N GLN A 27 -15.98 12.32 -12.57
CA GLN A 27 -16.26 11.17 -11.71
C GLN A 27 -14.99 10.62 -11.08
N LEU A 28 -13.89 10.51 -11.85
CA LEU A 28 -12.61 10.03 -11.36
C LEU A 28 -12.00 10.99 -10.32
N GLU A 29 -12.05 12.30 -10.58
CA GLU A 29 -11.57 13.32 -9.64
C GLU A 29 -12.35 13.30 -8.32
N GLN A 30 -13.69 13.19 -8.37
CA GLN A 30 -14.51 13.07 -7.17
C GLN A 30 -14.22 11.78 -6.42
N LEU A 31 -14.04 10.67 -7.14
CA LEU A 31 -13.70 9.38 -6.53
C LEU A 31 -12.38 9.46 -5.77
N LEU A 32 -11.35 10.07 -6.36
CA LEU A 32 -10.04 10.20 -5.71
C LEU A 32 -10.12 11.02 -4.41
N ARG A 33 -10.91 12.09 -4.39
CA ARG A 33 -11.18 12.86 -3.15
C ARG A 33 -11.85 12.03 -2.06
N GLU A 34 -12.83 11.20 -2.43
CA GLU A 34 -13.48 10.32 -1.44
C GLU A 34 -12.54 9.21 -0.95
N VAL A 35 -11.68 8.68 -1.83
CA VAL A 35 -10.66 7.71 -1.44
C VAL A 35 -9.69 8.31 -0.43
N GLU A 36 -9.21 9.53 -0.66
CA GLU A 36 -8.34 10.26 0.28
C GLU A 36 -9.02 10.43 1.64
N ARG A 37 -10.27 10.89 1.66
CA ARG A 37 -11.05 11.02 2.91
C ARG A 37 -11.19 9.69 3.64
N LEU A 38 -11.48 8.61 2.93
CA LEU A 38 -11.61 7.27 3.53
C LEU A 38 -10.28 6.75 4.06
N GLN A 39 -9.16 7.04 3.39
CA GLN A 39 -7.82 6.69 3.87
C GLN A 39 -7.46 7.44 5.14
N GLU A 40 -7.80 8.72 5.25
CA GLU A 40 -7.63 9.48 6.49
C GLU A 40 -8.45 8.89 7.65
N ASP A 41 -9.72 8.57 7.39
CA ASP A 41 -10.61 7.97 8.40
C ASP A 41 -10.11 6.59 8.85
N GLN A 42 -9.58 5.79 7.91
CA GLN A 42 -8.94 4.52 8.20
C GLN A 42 -7.70 4.72 9.10
N GLN A 43 -6.84 5.67 8.79
CA GLN A 43 -5.62 5.93 9.56
C GLN A 43 -5.94 6.42 10.98
N LYS A 44 -6.96 7.28 11.14
CA LYS A 44 -7.46 7.72 12.46
C LYS A 44 -7.97 6.53 13.27
N SER A 45 -8.76 5.67 12.64
CA SER A 45 -9.32 4.47 13.28
C SER A 45 -8.23 3.50 13.70
N LEU A 46 -7.23 3.26 12.83
CA LEU A 46 -6.09 2.41 13.14
C LEU A 46 -5.27 2.97 14.30
N SER A 47 -4.97 4.27 14.30
CA SER A 47 -4.24 4.92 15.40
C SER A 47 -4.97 4.78 16.74
N ALA A 48 -6.29 5.00 16.76
CA ALA A 48 -7.11 4.81 17.94
C ALA A 48 -7.09 3.35 18.43
N LEU A 49 -7.18 2.39 17.50
CA LEU A 49 -7.11 0.96 17.83
C LEU A 49 -5.75 0.59 18.43
N MET A 50 -4.65 1.04 17.84
CA MET A 50 -3.30 0.78 18.37
C MET A 50 -3.13 1.33 19.79
N ALA A 51 -3.70 2.50 20.09
CA ALA A 51 -3.70 3.05 21.45
C ALA A 51 -4.54 2.22 22.44
N LEU A 52 -5.66 1.63 21.99
CA LEU A 52 -6.47 0.74 22.81
C LEU A 52 -5.76 -0.60 23.06
N LEU A 53 -5.15 -1.18 22.03
CA LEU A 53 -4.36 -2.41 22.14
C LEU A 53 -3.19 -2.26 23.12
N ASN A 54 -2.50 -1.13 23.08
CA ASN A 54 -1.40 -0.86 24.00
C ASN A 54 -1.84 -0.86 25.48
N LYS A 55 -3.05 -0.35 25.78
CA LYS A 55 -3.60 -0.40 27.15
C LYS A 55 -3.83 -1.82 27.66
N GLU A 56 -4.05 -2.76 26.75
CA GLU A 56 -4.21 -4.19 27.04
C GLU A 56 -2.87 -4.95 26.96
N GLY A 57 -1.74 -4.25 26.82
CA GLY A 57 -0.40 -4.85 26.72
C GLY A 57 -0.10 -5.46 25.35
N ILE A 58 -0.86 -5.11 24.31
CA ILE A 58 -0.62 -5.54 22.93
C ILE A 58 0.04 -4.38 22.18
N GLU A 59 1.34 -4.51 21.93
CA GLU A 59 2.16 -3.44 21.38
C GLU A 59 2.62 -3.72 19.95
N SER A 60 2.59 -2.68 19.11
CA SER A 60 3.30 -2.65 17.83
C SER A 60 4.59 -1.87 18.03
N ILE A 61 5.71 -2.58 18.16
CA ILE A 61 7.01 -1.98 18.42
C ILE A 61 7.74 -1.59 17.12
N THR A 62 8.54 -0.53 17.21
CA THR A 62 9.45 -0.11 16.12
C THR A 62 10.87 -0.58 16.42
N ARG A 63 11.76 -0.48 15.42
CA ARG A 63 13.17 -0.89 15.53
C ARG A 63 13.89 -0.32 16.75
N ASP A 64 13.55 0.91 17.14
CA ASP A 64 14.21 1.62 18.24
C ASP A 64 13.81 1.11 19.62
N ALA A 65 12.66 0.44 19.72
CA ALA A 65 12.16 -0.15 20.96
C ALA A 65 12.72 -1.56 21.23
N LEU A 66 13.38 -2.17 20.24
CA LEU A 66 13.95 -3.52 20.36
C LEU A 66 15.21 -3.53 21.24
N THR A 67 15.25 -4.46 22.18
CA THR A 67 16.44 -4.82 22.96
C THR A 67 17.51 -5.46 22.07
N LYS A 68 18.72 -5.61 22.61
CA LYS A 68 19.82 -6.25 21.89
C LYS A 68 19.50 -7.72 21.57
N ASP A 69 18.93 -8.44 22.53
CA ASP A 69 18.64 -9.87 22.38
C ASP A 69 17.50 -10.09 21.37
N GLU A 70 16.47 -9.25 21.37
CA GLU A 70 15.40 -9.29 20.35
C GLU A 70 15.93 -8.98 18.95
N LYS A 71 16.88 -8.05 18.81
CA LYS A 71 17.53 -7.77 17.51
C LYS A 71 18.30 -8.98 17.00
N THR A 72 19.09 -9.63 17.86
CA THR A 72 19.81 -10.86 17.50
C THR A 72 18.86 -11.97 17.09
N TRP A 73 17.79 -12.19 17.86
CA TRP A 73 16.78 -13.18 17.50
C TRP A 73 16.07 -12.86 16.17
N LEU A 74 15.71 -11.60 15.93
CA LEU A 74 15.09 -11.18 14.66
C LEU A 74 16.03 -11.35 13.46
N GLU A 75 17.33 -11.11 13.64
CA GLU A 75 18.33 -11.31 12.61
C GLU A 75 18.45 -12.79 12.22
N GLU A 76 18.56 -13.68 13.21
CA GLU A 76 18.56 -15.12 12.98
C GLU A 76 17.27 -15.59 12.29
N HIS A 77 16.11 -15.17 12.82
CA HIS A 77 14.82 -15.49 12.21
C HIS A 77 14.70 -14.98 10.77
N PHE A 78 15.16 -13.76 10.49
CA PHE A 78 15.15 -13.21 9.16
C PHE A 78 16.01 -14.04 8.20
N GLN A 79 17.24 -14.38 8.58
CA GLN A 79 18.15 -15.15 7.72
C GLN A 79 17.63 -16.57 7.45
N GLU A 80 17.03 -17.21 8.45
CA GLU A 80 16.60 -18.61 8.32
C GLU A 80 15.21 -18.78 7.71
N GLN A 81 14.28 -17.85 7.96
CA GLN A 81 12.86 -18.03 7.63
C GLN A 81 12.33 -17.04 6.59
N VAL A 82 12.81 -15.79 6.61
CA VAL A 82 12.28 -14.73 5.73
C VAL A 82 13.12 -14.58 4.47
N PHE A 83 14.44 -14.44 4.59
CA PHE A 83 15.35 -14.20 3.48
C PHE A 83 15.28 -15.28 2.39
N PRO A 84 15.21 -16.59 2.70
CA PRO A 84 15.21 -17.64 1.67
C PRO A 84 13.98 -17.61 0.74
N VAL A 85 12.89 -16.95 1.15
CA VAL A 85 11.66 -16.82 0.36
C VAL A 85 11.53 -15.46 -0.33
N LEU A 86 12.45 -14.52 -0.07
CA LEU A 86 12.49 -13.25 -0.78
C LEU A 86 13.06 -13.46 -2.19
N THR A 87 12.48 -12.76 -3.17
CA THR A 87 12.99 -12.73 -4.54
C THR A 87 13.53 -11.32 -4.82
N PRO A 88 14.85 -11.11 -4.74
CA PRO A 88 15.45 -9.83 -5.10
C PRO A 88 15.24 -9.54 -6.58
N LEU A 89 14.78 -8.33 -6.89
CA LEU A 89 14.58 -7.85 -8.26
C LEU A 89 15.50 -6.65 -8.47
N SER A 90 16.47 -6.78 -9.36
CA SER A 90 17.34 -5.68 -9.76
C SER A 90 16.65 -4.82 -10.82
N ILE A 91 16.75 -3.50 -10.68
CA ILE A 91 16.26 -2.53 -11.66
C ILE A 91 17.48 -1.81 -12.24
N ASP A 92 17.76 -2.06 -13.52
CA ASP A 92 18.84 -1.40 -14.25
C ASP A 92 18.44 -1.15 -15.71
N PRO A 93 19.06 -0.18 -16.41
CA PRO A 93 18.69 0.17 -17.78
C PRO A 93 18.93 -0.92 -18.82
N ALA A 94 19.75 -1.94 -18.53
CA ALA A 94 20.09 -2.99 -19.48
C ALA A 94 19.01 -4.09 -19.56
N HIS A 95 18.02 -4.06 -18.67
CA HIS A 95 16.93 -5.05 -18.61
C HIS A 95 15.54 -4.39 -18.58
N PRO A 96 14.49 -5.06 -19.08
CA PRO A 96 13.11 -4.59 -18.92
C PRO A 96 12.73 -4.46 -17.44
N PHE A 97 11.81 -3.53 -17.15
CA PHE A 97 11.27 -3.36 -15.80
C PHE A 97 10.65 -4.68 -15.30
N PRO A 98 10.96 -5.12 -14.06
CA PRO A 98 10.49 -6.41 -13.57
C PRO A 98 8.98 -6.42 -13.37
N PHE A 99 8.38 -7.61 -13.49
CA PHE A 99 6.96 -7.79 -13.18
C PHE A 99 6.71 -7.65 -11.67
N ILE A 100 5.79 -6.77 -11.29
CA ILE A 100 5.32 -6.62 -9.91
C ILE A 100 3.93 -7.28 -9.79
N PRO A 101 3.78 -8.32 -8.96
CA PRO A 101 2.50 -9.00 -8.82
C PRO A 101 1.46 -8.06 -8.20
N ASN A 102 0.26 -8.03 -8.78
CA ASN A 102 -0.86 -7.30 -8.20
C ASN A 102 -1.20 -7.87 -6.82
N LEU A 103 -1.51 -6.99 -5.85
CA LEU A 103 -1.73 -7.33 -4.44
C LEU A 103 -0.52 -7.97 -3.72
N GLY A 104 0.63 -8.08 -4.39
CA GLY A 104 1.88 -8.43 -3.73
C GLY A 104 2.47 -7.24 -2.98
N PHE A 105 3.22 -7.53 -1.92
CA PHE A 105 4.05 -6.53 -1.26
C PHE A 105 5.43 -6.51 -1.90
N SER A 106 5.98 -5.32 -2.12
CA SER A 106 7.33 -5.12 -2.62
C SER A 106 7.95 -3.94 -1.87
N ILE A 107 9.23 -4.07 -1.53
CA ILE A 107 10.00 -3.03 -0.85
C ILE A 107 11.01 -2.50 -1.87
N ALA A 108 10.92 -1.22 -2.20
CA ALA A 108 11.94 -0.54 -3.00
C ALA A 108 13.06 -0.07 -2.06
N LEU A 109 14.30 -0.44 -2.39
CA LEU A 109 15.51 -0.06 -1.65
C LEU A 109 16.38 0.82 -2.54
N GLN A 110 17.09 1.77 -1.93
CA GLN A 110 18.04 2.67 -2.60
C GLN A 110 19.47 2.39 -2.13
#